data_AF-A0A1A9HYT1-F1
#
_entry.id   AF-A0A1A9HYT1-F1
#
_cell.length_a   1.000
_cell.length_b   1.000
_cell.length_c   1.000
_cell.angle_alpha   90.00
_cell.angle_beta   90.00
_cell.angle_gamma   90.00
#
_symmetry.space_group_name_H-M   'P 1'
#
loop_
_entity.id
_entity.type
_entity.pdbx_description
1 polymer ?
#
loop_
_entity_poly.entity_id
_entity_poly.type
_entity_poly.pdbx_seq_one_letter_code
_entity_poly.pdbx_strand_id
1 'polypeptide(L)'
;MNSFLFYFVEGWKHIISRDALDHQLFILALAIIYTLKDWRRVLILVTAFTIGHSLTLALSVFDIVRVPSDWVEFLIPVTIVLTASWNMIRRQQLKKVNTNYFLALFFGLIHGLGFANSIRMMLASDQSMGMGLFGFNLGLEAGQVVVVLLILLITQLLLNGIRIPQRTYIFVVSAIVLILSAKMAVERIPSLS
;
A
#
# COMPACT_ATOMS: atom_id res chain seq x y z
N MET A 1 2.75 -9.64 -26.78
CA MET A 1 1.75 -8.87 -26.01
C MET A 1 2.11 -7.39 -26.15
N ASN A 2 1.14 -6.48 -26.21
CA ASN A 2 1.43 -5.04 -26.15
C ASN A 2 2.16 -4.75 -24.82
N SER A 3 3.30 -4.04 -24.85
CA SER A 3 4.11 -3.73 -23.65
C SER A 3 3.23 -3.19 -22.52
N PHE A 4 2.30 -2.30 -22.84
CA PHE A 4 1.33 -1.77 -21.86
C PHE A 4 0.56 -2.86 -21.11
N LEU A 5 -0.03 -3.83 -21.82
CA LEU A 5 -0.85 -4.87 -21.20
C LEU A 5 -0.02 -5.82 -20.34
N PHE A 6 1.21 -6.12 -20.77
CA PHE A 6 2.14 -6.91 -19.97
C PHE A 6 2.41 -6.23 -18.63
N TYR A 7 2.84 -4.96 -18.65
CA TYR A 7 3.13 -4.23 -17.41
C TYR A 7 1.88 -3.97 -16.57
N PHE A 8 0.71 -3.76 -17.18
CA PHE A 8 -0.55 -3.67 -16.45
C PHE A 8 -0.83 -4.94 -15.63
N VAL A 9 -0.64 -6.12 -16.24
CA VAL A 9 -0.82 -7.39 -15.54
C VAL A 9 0.22 -7.56 -14.42
N GLU A 10 1.46 -7.15 -14.64
CA GLU A 10 2.50 -7.20 -13.60
C GLU A 10 2.20 -6.25 -12.44
N GLY A 11 1.71 -5.02 -12.71
CA GLY A 11 1.25 -4.09 -11.67
C GLY A 11 0.05 -4.61 -10.89
N TRP A 12 -0.89 -5.27 -11.55
CA TRP A 12 -2.01 -5.93 -10.90
C TRP A 12 -1.54 -7.08 -9.97
N LYS A 13 -0.66 -7.95 -10.47
CA LYS A 13 -0.09 -9.06 -9.68
C LYS A 13 0.71 -8.54 -8.48
N HIS A 14 1.41 -7.42 -8.64
CA HIS A 14 2.14 -6.76 -7.56
C HIS A 14 1.25 -6.34 -6.38
N ILE A 15 -0.07 -6.26 -6.55
CA ILE A 15 -1.01 -5.98 -5.44
C ILE A 15 -1.78 -7.22 -5.01
N ILE A 16 -2.18 -8.08 -5.95
CA ILE A 16 -3.08 -9.22 -5.67
C ILE A 16 -2.31 -10.48 -5.23
N SER A 17 -1.03 -10.61 -5.57
CA SER A 17 -0.23 -11.78 -5.21
C SER A 17 0.00 -11.90 -3.70
N ARG A 18 0.39 -13.09 -3.24
CA ARG A 18 0.76 -13.33 -1.84
C ARG A 18 2.09 -12.68 -1.47
N ASP A 19 2.93 -12.36 -2.45
CA ASP A 19 4.21 -11.71 -2.20
C ASP A 19 4.03 -10.23 -1.84
N ALA A 20 2.86 -9.66 -2.15
CA ALA A 20 2.44 -8.29 -1.88
C ALA A 20 1.78 -8.07 -0.52
N LEU A 21 2.09 -8.92 0.47
CA LEU A 21 1.45 -8.85 1.79
C LEU A 21 1.64 -7.49 2.47
N ASP A 22 2.77 -6.82 2.26
CA ASP A 22 3.00 -5.46 2.75
C ASP A 22 1.98 -4.45 2.21
N HIS A 23 1.74 -4.44 0.89
CA HIS A 23 0.77 -3.57 0.24
C HIS A 23 -0.65 -3.85 0.73
N GLN A 24 -1.01 -5.13 0.85
CA GLN A 24 -2.33 -5.54 1.32
C GLN A 24 -2.56 -5.16 2.78
N LEU A 25 -1.58 -5.40 3.66
CA LEU A 25 -1.64 -5.02 5.07
C LEU A 25 -1.69 -3.50 5.25
N PHE A 26 -0.95 -2.76 4.43
CA PHE A 26 -0.98 -1.30 4.44
C PHE A 26 -2.35 -0.74 4.02
N ILE A 27 -2.90 -1.21 2.90
CA ILE A 27 -4.24 -0.80 2.43
C ILE A 27 -5.30 -1.19 3.46
N LEU A 28 -5.18 -2.38 4.06
CA LEU A 28 -6.05 -2.82 5.15
C LEU A 28 -5.98 -1.85 6.33
N ALA A 29 -4.78 -1.50 6.80
CA ALA A 29 -4.60 -0.55 7.89
C ALA A 29 -5.20 0.82 7.58
N LEU A 30 -5.08 1.32 6.35
CA LEU A 30 -5.68 2.60 5.97
C LEU A 30 -7.21 2.53 5.85
N ALA A 31 -7.76 1.45 5.28
CA ALA A 31 -9.17 1.37 4.92
C ALA A 31 -10.09 0.99 6.09
N ILE A 32 -9.60 0.26 7.10
CA ILE A 32 -10.44 -0.28 8.19
C ILE A 32 -11.13 0.78 9.06
N ILE A 33 -10.64 2.03 9.04
CA ILE A 33 -11.24 3.15 9.79
C ILE A 33 -12.42 3.80 9.03
N TYR A 34 -12.64 3.39 7.78
CA TYR A 34 -13.66 3.94 6.88
C TYR A 34 -14.79 2.94 6.63
N THR A 35 -15.94 3.45 6.17
CA THR A 35 -17.09 2.64 5.77
C THR A 35 -17.38 2.81 4.29
N LEU A 36 -18.31 2.03 3.71
CA LEU A 36 -18.73 2.21 2.31
C LEU A 36 -19.20 3.64 2.00
N LYS A 37 -19.71 4.39 2.99
CA LYS A 37 -20.11 5.79 2.81
C LYS A 37 -18.92 6.70 2.48
N ASP A 38 -17.71 6.32 2.89
CA ASP A 38 -16.48 7.08 2.71
C ASP A 38 -15.68 6.66 1.47
N TRP A 39 -16.25 5.84 0.56
CA TRP A 39 -15.53 5.26 -0.58
C TRP A 39 -14.70 6.29 -1.38
N ARG A 40 -15.24 7.49 -1.62
CA ARG A 40 -14.51 8.57 -2.32
C ARG A 40 -13.25 9.00 -1.58
N ARG A 41 -13.30 9.08 -0.25
CA ARG A 41 -12.15 9.45 0.59
C ARG A 41 -11.08 8.36 0.56
N VAL A 42 -11.51 7.10 0.58
CA VAL A 42 -10.58 5.96 0.51
C VAL A 42 -9.93 5.85 -0.87
N LEU A 43 -10.66 6.12 -1.95
CA LEU A 43 -10.07 6.21 -3.28
C LEU A 43 -9.01 7.32 -3.35
N ILE A 44 -9.29 8.52 -2.84
CA ILE A 44 -8.30 9.60 -2.80
C ILE A 44 -7.07 9.20 -1.98
N LEU A 45 -7.24 8.49 -0.85
CA LEU A 45 -6.11 7.98 -0.06
C LEU A 45 -5.24 7.02 -0.85
N VAL A 46 -5.87 6.05 -1.52
CA VAL A 46 -5.14 5.04 -2.28
C VAL A 46 -4.47 5.67 -3.50
N THR A 47 -5.15 6.54 -4.24
CA THR A 47 -4.53 7.28 -5.35
C THR A 47 -3.36 8.15 -4.86
N ALA A 48 -3.46 8.79 -3.69
CA ALA A 48 -2.34 9.54 -3.12
C ALA A 48 -1.13 8.65 -2.83
N PHE A 49 -1.37 7.44 -2.29
CA PHE A 49 -0.33 6.42 -2.13
C PHE A 49 0.25 5.99 -3.48
N THR A 50 -0.60 5.70 -4.47
CA THR A 50 -0.18 5.34 -5.83
C THR A 50 0.69 6.42 -6.45
N ILE A 51 0.35 7.70 -6.27
CA ILE A 51 1.13 8.83 -6.78
C ILE A 51 2.53 8.85 -6.14
N GLY A 52 2.61 8.73 -4.81
CA GLY A 52 3.91 8.66 -4.12
C GLY A 52 4.75 7.45 -4.56
N HIS A 53 4.11 6.29 -4.67
CA HIS A 53 4.74 5.07 -5.15
C HIS A 53 5.26 5.22 -6.58
N SER A 54 4.42 5.70 -7.49
CA SER A 54 4.77 5.90 -8.90
C SER A 54 5.94 6.87 -9.06
N LEU A 55 5.97 7.94 -8.26
CA LEU A 55 7.03 8.94 -8.30
C LEU A 55 8.38 8.32 -7.93
N THR A 56 8.47 7.64 -6.79
CA THR A 56 9.74 7.04 -6.34
C THR A 56 10.16 5.85 -7.18
N LEU A 57 9.21 5.07 -7.68
CA LEU A 57 9.48 4.02 -8.66
C LEU A 57 10.08 4.61 -9.94
N ALA A 58 9.49 5.66 -10.50
CA ALA A 58 10.00 6.32 -11.70
C ALA A 58 11.40 6.91 -11.45
N LEU A 59 11.58 7.67 -10.38
CA LEU A 59 12.88 8.25 -10.00
C LEU A 59 13.95 7.17 -9.85
N SER A 60 13.59 6.04 -9.26
CA SER A 60 14.52 4.93 -9.12
C SER A 60 14.82 4.29 -10.46
N VAL A 61 13.82 4.01 -11.31
CA VAL A 61 14.02 3.40 -12.63
C VAL A 61 14.90 4.26 -13.54
N PHE A 62 14.78 5.59 -13.49
CA PHE A 62 15.65 6.54 -14.20
C PHE A 62 17.01 6.77 -13.51
N ASP A 63 17.30 6.00 -12.46
CA ASP A 63 18.57 6.06 -11.72
C ASP A 63 18.86 7.39 -11.00
N ILE A 64 17.83 8.20 -10.76
CA ILE A 64 17.94 9.51 -10.10
C ILE A 64 18.06 9.33 -8.58
N VAL A 65 17.37 8.34 -8.01
CA VAL A 65 17.39 8.03 -6.57
C VAL A 65 17.83 6.59 -6.36
N ARG A 66 18.80 6.40 -5.46
CA ARG A 66 19.28 5.09 -5.02
C ARG A 66 19.25 5.02 -3.49
N VAL A 67 18.45 4.10 -2.97
CA VAL A 67 18.39 3.78 -1.54
C VAL A 67 18.70 2.29 -1.41
N PRO A 68 19.50 1.86 -0.40
CA PRO A 68 19.76 0.44 -0.18
C PRO A 68 18.46 -0.33 0.06
N SER A 69 18.29 -1.48 -0.61
CA SER A 69 17.04 -2.26 -0.55
C SER A 69 16.71 -2.67 0.88
N ASP A 70 17.71 -3.09 1.66
CA ASP A 70 17.56 -3.56 3.04
C ASP A 70 16.87 -2.51 3.92
N TRP A 71 17.26 -1.23 3.78
CA TRP A 71 16.62 -0.14 4.51
C TRP A 71 15.18 0.10 4.06
N VAL A 72 14.90 0.00 2.77
CA VAL A 72 13.56 0.21 2.22
C VAL A 72 12.63 -0.93 2.67
N GLU A 73 13.10 -2.17 2.53
CA GLU A 73 12.38 -3.39 2.91
C GLU A 73 12.08 -3.44 4.40
N PHE A 74 12.94 -2.83 5.23
CA PHE A 74 12.70 -2.60 6.65
C PHE A 74 11.68 -1.48 6.91
N LEU A 75 11.81 -0.34 6.21
CA LEU A 75 10.96 0.82 6.43
C LEU A 75 9.51 0.58 6.02
N ILE A 76 9.27 -0.22 4.97
CA ILE A 76 7.92 -0.60 4.53
C ILE A 76 7.08 -1.15 5.69
N PRO A 77 7.42 -2.29 6.33
CA PRO A 77 6.64 -2.82 7.45
C PRO A 77 6.62 -1.89 8.67
N VAL A 78 7.67 -1.08 8.90
CA VAL A 78 7.65 -0.04 9.95
C VAL A 78 6.53 0.97 9.71
N THR A 79 6.31 1.43 8.47
CA THR A 79 5.19 2.35 8.18
C THR A 79 3.82 1.70 8.44
N ILE A 80 3.69 0.39 8.23
CA ILE A 80 2.47 -0.39 8.53
C ILE A 80 2.27 -0.48 10.04
N VAL A 81 3.33 -0.80 10.81
CA VAL A 81 3.33 -0.82 12.28
C VAL A 81 2.84 0.51 12.84
N LEU A 82 3.37 1.63 12.31
CA LEU A 82 2.98 2.97 12.72
C LEU A 82 1.50 3.24 12.44
N THR A 83 1.03 2.87 11.24
CA THR A 83 -0.38 3.06 10.84
C THR A 83 -1.32 2.23 11.73
N ALA A 84 -1.00 0.96 11.97
CA ALA A 84 -1.79 0.07 12.80
C ALA A 84 -1.82 0.54 14.27
N SER A 85 -0.67 0.93 14.82
CA SER A 85 -0.57 1.50 16.17
C SER A 85 -1.40 2.77 16.31
N TRP A 86 -1.33 3.65 15.30
CA TRP A 86 -2.11 4.88 15.26
C TRP A 86 -3.62 4.62 15.30
N ASN A 87 -4.10 3.64 14.54
CA ASN A 87 -5.52 3.24 14.54
C ASN A 87 -6.00 2.72 15.90
N MET A 88 -5.14 2.04 16.66
CA MET A 88 -5.48 1.52 17.99
C MET A 88 -5.57 2.63 19.05
N ILE A 89 -4.70 3.64 18.96
CA ILE A 89 -4.60 4.72 19.95
C ILE A 89 -5.67 5.79 19.71
N ARG A 90 -6.01 6.07 18.44
CA ARG A 90 -6.93 7.17 18.09
C ARG A 90 -8.36 6.91 18.59
N ARG A 91 -8.76 7.61 19.65
CA ARG A 91 -10.17 7.67 20.08
C ARG A 91 -10.98 8.59 19.16
N GLN A 92 -11.64 8.02 18.15
CA GLN A 92 -12.76 8.57 17.36
C GLN A 92 -12.68 9.98 16.73
N GLN A 93 -11.62 10.77 16.91
CA GLN A 93 -11.51 12.08 16.25
C GLN A 93 -10.99 11.93 14.81
N LEU A 94 -11.92 11.64 13.90
CA LEU A 94 -11.77 11.60 12.43
C LEU A 94 -11.43 12.97 11.79
N LYS A 95 -11.06 14.00 12.58
CA LYS A 95 -11.17 15.41 12.15
C LYS A 95 -9.97 15.98 11.38
N LYS A 96 -8.87 15.23 11.16
CA LYS A 96 -7.76 15.71 10.31
C LYS A 96 -7.54 14.79 9.11
N VAL A 97 -8.48 14.87 8.17
CA VAL A 97 -8.47 14.10 6.91
C VAL A 97 -7.23 14.42 6.06
N ASN A 98 -6.75 15.67 6.06
CA ASN A 98 -5.56 16.08 5.30
C ASN A 98 -4.27 15.35 5.74
N THR A 99 -4.14 15.04 7.03
CA THR A 99 -2.95 14.32 7.53
C THR A 99 -2.90 12.90 6.97
N ASN A 100 -4.04 12.24 6.82
CA ASN A 100 -4.08 10.88 6.30
C ASN A 100 -3.67 10.84 4.82
N TYR A 101 -4.08 11.83 4.01
CA TYR A 101 -3.65 11.91 2.60
C TYR A 101 -2.15 12.16 2.46
N PHE A 102 -1.59 13.05 3.28
CA PHE A 102 -0.15 13.29 3.29
C PHE A 102 0.62 12.04 3.71
N LEU A 103 0.18 11.35 4.77
CA LEU A 103 0.81 10.10 5.21
C LEU A 103 0.71 9.01 4.15
N ALA A 104 -0.43 8.85 3.48
CA ALA A 104 -0.59 7.90 2.39
C ALA A 104 0.38 8.18 1.24
N LEU A 105 0.52 9.44 0.83
CA LEU A 105 1.50 9.85 -0.18
C LEU A 105 2.93 9.56 0.29
N PHE A 106 3.29 9.95 1.51
CA PHE A 106 4.62 9.75 2.07
C PHE A 106 4.99 8.27 2.19
N PHE A 107 4.07 7.43 2.66
CA PHE A 107 4.28 5.98 2.73
C PHE A 107 4.34 5.36 1.33
N GLY A 108 3.61 5.91 0.37
CA GLY A 108 3.74 5.56 -1.05
C GLY A 108 5.15 5.79 -1.57
N LEU A 109 5.79 6.93 -1.23
CA LEU A 109 7.19 7.21 -1.59
C LEU A 109 8.13 6.10 -1.07
N ILE A 110 7.94 5.64 0.16
CA ILE A 110 8.79 4.58 0.73
C ILE A 110 8.54 3.24 0.02
N HIS A 111 7.27 2.88 -0.22
CA HIS A 111 6.92 1.61 -0.85
C HIS A 111 7.42 1.52 -2.29
N GLY A 112 7.36 2.60 -3.06
CA GLY A 112 7.79 2.62 -4.46
C GLY A 112 9.29 2.34 -4.65
N LEU A 113 10.11 2.60 -3.62
CA LEU A 113 11.53 2.24 -3.63
C LEU A 113 11.75 0.72 -3.52
N GLY A 114 10.86 -0.02 -2.83
CA GLY A 114 11.08 -1.43 -2.49
C GLY A 114 11.03 -2.35 -3.71
N PHE A 115 10.31 -1.95 -4.74
CA PHE A 115 10.16 -2.72 -5.98
C PHE A 115 10.98 -2.17 -7.15
N ALA A 116 11.74 -1.09 -6.92
CA ALA A 116 12.40 -0.36 -7.97
C ALA A 116 13.49 -1.16 -8.70
N ASN A 117 14.24 -2.00 -8.00
CA ASN A 117 15.32 -2.79 -8.60
C ASN A 117 14.77 -3.84 -9.57
N SER A 118 13.73 -4.57 -9.16
CA SER A 118 13.07 -5.59 -9.97
C SER A 118 12.46 -5.00 -11.24
N ILE A 119 11.72 -3.88 -11.11
CA ILE A 119 11.07 -3.23 -12.27
C ILE A 119 12.08 -2.59 -13.21
N ARG A 120 13.16 -2.01 -12.69
CA ARG A 120 14.23 -1.45 -13.53
C ARG A 120 14.85 -2.53 -14.41
N MET A 121 15.16 -3.71 -13.85
CA MET A 121 15.68 -4.84 -14.63
C MET A 121 14.69 -5.30 -15.71
N MET A 122 13.40 -5.33 -15.39
CA MET A 122 12.35 -5.69 -16.34
C MET A 122 12.24 -4.66 -17.48
N LEU A 123 12.18 -3.36 -17.14
CA LEU A 123 12.01 -2.27 -18.09
C LEU A 123 13.24 -1.97 -18.94
N ALA A 124 14.45 -2.27 -18.44
CA ALA A 124 15.69 -2.10 -19.20
C ALA A 124 15.72 -2.94 -20.49
N SER A 125 14.88 -3.99 -20.56
CA SER A 125 14.73 -4.86 -21.73
C SER A 125 13.64 -4.41 -22.71
N ASP A 126 12.84 -3.38 -22.38
CA ASP A 126 11.75 -2.86 -23.22
C ASP A 126 12.14 -1.54 -23.89
N GLN A 127 11.74 -1.37 -25.15
CA GLN A 127 12.00 -0.15 -25.94
C GLN A 127 11.18 1.06 -25.46
N SER A 128 10.12 0.84 -24.66
CA SER A 128 9.12 1.84 -24.28
C SER A 128 8.95 1.99 -22.76
N MET A 129 10.05 2.21 -22.05
CA MET A 129 10.09 2.28 -20.57
C MET A 129 8.99 3.16 -19.93
N GLY A 130 8.68 4.32 -20.53
CA GLY A 130 7.61 5.19 -20.04
C GLY A 130 6.21 4.58 -20.16
N MET A 131 5.92 3.86 -21.26
CA MET A 131 4.63 3.19 -21.45
C MET A 131 4.50 1.97 -20.53
N GLY A 132 5.62 1.27 -20.29
CA GLY A 132 5.67 0.19 -19.32
C GLY A 132 5.40 0.66 -17.89
N LEU A 133 6.05 1.74 -17.45
CA LEU A 133 5.78 2.36 -16.15
C LEU A 133 4.33 2.82 -16.00
N PHE A 134 3.76 3.43 -17.05
CA PHE A 134 2.38 3.86 -17.04
C PHE A 134 1.42 2.66 -16.91
N GLY A 135 1.63 1.61 -17.71
CA GLY A 135 0.86 0.37 -17.63
C GLY A 135 0.95 -0.26 -16.25
N PHE A 136 2.15 -0.37 -15.68
CA PHE A 136 2.38 -0.91 -14.34
C PHE A 136 1.60 -0.14 -13.27
N ASN A 137 1.71 1.19 -13.24
CA ASN A 137 1.02 2.00 -12.24
C ASN A 137 -0.50 1.95 -12.38
N LEU A 138 -1.05 1.85 -13.60
CA LEU A 138 -2.49 1.63 -13.79
C LEU A 138 -2.94 0.26 -13.30
N GLY A 139 -2.14 -0.79 -13.53
CA GLY A 139 -2.38 -2.13 -12.99
C GLY A 139 -2.39 -2.14 -11.47
N LEU A 140 -1.43 -1.43 -10.88
CA LEU A 140 -1.31 -1.24 -9.44
C LEU A 140 -2.56 -0.56 -8.87
N GLU A 141 -2.95 0.60 -9.40
CA GLU A 141 -4.15 1.32 -8.93
C GLU A 141 -5.41 0.46 -9.05
N ALA A 142 -5.59 -0.24 -10.18
CA ALA A 142 -6.71 -1.14 -10.39
C ALA A 142 -6.76 -2.26 -9.33
N GLY A 143 -5.62 -2.88 -9.03
CA GLY A 143 -5.51 -3.89 -7.97
C GLY A 143 -5.86 -3.32 -6.60
N GLN A 144 -5.35 -2.12 -6.28
CA GLN A 144 -5.64 -1.48 -5.00
C GLN A 144 -7.12 -1.13 -4.84
N VAL A 145 -7.77 -0.63 -5.88
CA VAL A 145 -9.21 -0.32 -5.88
C VAL A 145 -10.05 -1.57 -5.57
N VAL A 146 -9.69 -2.72 -6.15
CA VAL A 146 -10.37 -3.98 -5.86
C VAL A 146 -10.18 -4.41 -4.41
N VAL A 147 -8.95 -4.35 -3.89
CA VAL A 147 -8.65 -4.67 -2.48
C VAL A 147 -9.42 -3.75 -1.53
N VAL A 148 -9.44 -2.45 -1.80
CA VAL A 148 -10.22 -1.46 -1.03
C VAL A 148 -11.70 -1.81 -1.03
N LEU A 149 -12.27 -2.09 -2.20
CA LEU A 149 -13.69 -2.40 -2.32
C LEU A 149 -14.05 -3.63 -1.47
N LEU A 150 -13.23 -4.69 -1.55
CA LEU A 150 -13.40 -5.89 -0.75
C LEU A 150 -13.33 -5.58 0.76
N ILE A 151 -12.35 -4.78 1.19
CA ILE A 151 -12.24 -4.37 2.60
C ILE A 151 -13.49 -3.61 3.03
N LEU A 152 -13.95 -2.62 2.26
CA LEU A 152 -15.13 -1.83 2.63
C LEU A 152 -16.41 -2.67 2.68
N LEU A 153 -16.57 -3.64 1.78
CA LEU A 153 -17.70 -4.59 1.81
C LEU A 153 -17.65 -5.48 3.06
N ILE A 154 -16.47 -6.02 3.40
CA ILE A 154 -16.28 -6.83 4.61
C ILE A 154 -16.54 -5.97 5.86
N THR A 155 -16.01 -4.76 5.92
CA THR A 155 -16.28 -3.80 7.01
C THR A 155 -17.78 -3.58 7.17
N GLN A 156 -18.50 -3.31 6.07
CA GLN A 156 -19.94 -3.10 6.11
C GLN A 156 -20.68 -4.34 6.65
N LEU A 157 -20.30 -5.54 6.22
CA LEU A 157 -20.90 -6.79 6.68
C LEU A 157 -20.67 -7.02 8.18
N LEU A 158 -19.45 -6.78 8.66
CA LEU A 158 -19.09 -6.96 10.07
C LEU A 158 -19.79 -5.93 10.97
N LEU A 159 -19.87 -4.67 10.53
CA LEU A 159 -20.47 -3.59 11.33
C LEU A 159 -22.00 -3.61 11.34
N ASN A 160 -22.64 -3.96 10.22
CA ASN A 160 -24.11 -3.86 10.10
C ASN A 160 -24.81 -5.22 10.04
N GLY A 161 -24.17 -6.23 9.45
CA GLY A 161 -24.68 -7.60 9.43
C GLY A 161 -24.45 -8.30 10.76
N ILE A 162 -23.18 -8.43 11.18
CA ILE A 162 -22.80 -9.07 12.46
C ILE A 162 -22.93 -8.12 13.66
N ARG A 163 -23.04 -6.80 13.41
CA ARG A 163 -23.21 -5.76 14.43
C ARG A 163 -22.03 -5.64 15.40
N ILE A 164 -20.81 -5.89 14.92
CA ILE A 164 -19.59 -5.69 15.70
C ILE A 164 -19.40 -4.18 15.92
N PRO A 165 -19.15 -3.72 17.17
CA PRO A 165 -18.85 -2.31 17.41
C PRO A 165 -17.63 -1.86 16.60
N GLN A 166 -17.74 -0.74 15.90
CA GLN A 166 -16.67 -0.25 15.01
C GLN A 166 -15.32 -0.12 15.71
N ARG A 167 -15.32 0.28 16.98
CA ARG A 167 -14.10 0.37 17.80
C ARG A 167 -13.43 -0.99 18.00
N THR A 168 -14.21 -2.03 18.29
CA THR A 168 -13.71 -3.40 18.46
C THR A 168 -13.19 -3.94 17.15
N TYR A 169 -13.92 -3.74 16.05
CA TYR A 169 -13.49 -4.12 14.71
C TYR A 169 -12.13 -3.49 14.35
N ILE A 170 -12.01 -2.16 14.44
CA ILE A 170 -10.76 -1.44 14.14
C ILE A 170 -9.63 -1.94 15.03
N PHE A 171 -9.87 -2.11 16.33
CA PHE A 171 -8.83 -2.56 17.26
C PHE A 171 -8.33 -3.97 16.93
N VAL A 172 -9.24 -4.92 16.72
CA VAL A 172 -8.89 -6.33 16.42
C VAL A 172 -8.12 -6.41 15.11
N VAL A 173 -8.62 -5.79 14.03
CA VAL A 173 -7.93 -5.83 12.74
C VAL A 173 -6.58 -5.11 12.82
N SER A 174 -6.50 -3.97 13.49
CA SER A 174 -5.23 -3.25 13.68
C SER A 174 -4.23 -4.08 14.49
N ALA A 175 -4.67 -4.81 15.52
CA ALA A 175 -3.80 -5.68 16.31
C ALA A 175 -3.21 -6.82 15.45
N ILE A 176 -4.02 -7.44 14.58
CA ILE A 176 -3.55 -8.47 13.64
C ILE A 176 -2.51 -7.87 12.67
N VAL A 177 -2.83 -6.74 12.05
CA VAL A 177 -1.91 -6.05 11.14
C VAL A 177 -0.61 -5.66 11.86
N LEU A 178 -0.70 -5.15 13.09
CA LEU A 178 0.44 -4.77 13.90
C LEU A 178 1.37 -5.95 14.17
N ILE A 179 0.82 -7.11 14.57
CA ILE A 179 1.62 -8.32 14.84
C ILE A 179 2.32 -8.80 13.56
N LEU A 180 1.59 -8.89 12.45
CA LEU A 180 2.15 -9.35 11.18
C LEU A 180 3.24 -8.41 10.66
N SER A 181 2.97 -7.10 10.68
CA SER A 181 3.94 -6.10 10.22
C SER A 181 5.14 -5.95 11.16
N ALA A 182 4.96 -6.09 12.48
CA ALA A 182 6.08 -6.10 13.42
C ALA A 182 6.98 -7.31 13.20
N LYS A 183 6.41 -8.50 12.97
CA LYS A 183 7.16 -9.69 12.58
C LYS A 183 7.98 -9.43 11.30
N MET A 184 7.33 -8.91 10.25
CA MET A 184 8.02 -8.57 9.00
C MET A 184 9.13 -7.53 9.19
N ALA A 185 8.92 -6.53 10.05
CA ALA A 185 9.95 -5.53 10.34
C ALA A 185 11.16 -6.16 11.02
N VAL A 186 10.96 -7.06 11.99
CA VAL A 186 12.06 -7.77 12.67
C VAL A 186 12.84 -8.66 11.71
N GLU A 187 12.14 -9.38 10.83
CA GLU A 187 12.76 -10.26 9.82
C GLU A 187 13.60 -9.50 8.79
N ARG A 188 13.33 -8.20 8.59
CA ARG A 188 13.97 -7.37 7.57
C ARG A 188 14.89 -6.30 8.17
N ILE A 189 15.33 -6.45 9.43
CA ILE A 189 16.28 -5.50 10.03
C ILE A 189 17.60 -5.55 9.24
N PRO A 190 18.15 -4.42 8.76
CA PRO A 190 19.36 -4.42 7.91
C PRO A 190 20.61 -5.05 8.53
N SER A 191 20.69 -5.13 9.86
CA SER A 191 21.81 -5.78 10.56
C SER A 191 21.69 -7.30 10.68
N LEU A 192 20.55 -7.87 10.27
CA LEU A 192 20.23 -9.30 10.36
C LEU A 192 20.09 -9.97 8.98
N SER A 193 20.12 -9.18 7.90
CA SER A 193 19.98 -9.59 6.49
C SER A 193 21.32 -9.75 5.78
#